data_AF-A0A9N8DE98-F1
#
_entry.id   AF-A0A9N8DE98-F1
#
_cell.length_a   1.000
_cell.length_b   1.000
_cell.length_c   1.000
_cell.angle_alpha   90.00
_cell.angle_beta   90.00
_cell.angle_gamma   90.00
#
_symmetry.space_group_name_H-M   'P 1'
#
loop_
_entity.id
_entity.type
_entity.pdbx_description
1 polymer ?
#
loop_
_entity_poly.entity_id
_entity_poly.type
_entity_poly.pdbx_seq_one_letter_code
_entity_poly.pdbx_strand_id
1 'polypeptide(L)'
;MRLGQTQLLAALCLSILVENQSVVSAFSTSKKLSELQQHRIGVHRQNVAFVHSVRPSLPSLVILSAAPATATAGGFIETELRGAAMKLHTKQQAPKEGQVEVKKPAKPYTPTRDDYLAFLVDSKHVYEALEDIVNENEALEMFRNTGLERTEALETDIEFMVKEYGLSRPEVGEFGKTYATQLREIAADGSIPELMCHYYNFYFAHTAGGRMIGKQMSALLLEKKTLEFYKWDGDLNEIKGRVKESIEAMAATWSQEEKDACVAGTADAFRGGGMINAYLSGGASPH
;
A
#
# COMPACT_ATOMS: atom_id res chain seq x y z
N MET A 1 27.40 -8.36 -56.03
CA MET A 1 28.02 -8.71 -54.72
C MET A 1 27.64 -7.59 -53.74
N ARG A 2 26.38 -7.47 -53.30
CA ARG A 2 25.62 -8.22 -52.29
C ARG A 2 26.31 -8.33 -50.91
N LEU A 3 25.78 -7.50 -50.00
CA LEU A 3 25.35 -7.80 -48.63
C LEU A 3 26.42 -8.30 -47.66
N GLY A 4 26.86 -7.43 -46.74
CA GLY A 4 27.84 -7.84 -45.73
C GLY A 4 27.92 -7.06 -44.41
N GLN A 5 27.06 -6.07 -44.14
CA GLN A 5 27.14 -5.36 -42.85
C GLN A 5 25.80 -4.91 -42.25
N THR A 6 24.73 -4.78 -43.05
CA THR A 6 23.39 -4.45 -42.53
C THR A 6 22.60 -5.67 -42.02
N GLN A 7 23.04 -6.90 -42.30
CA GLN A 7 22.39 -8.12 -41.78
C GLN A 7 22.92 -8.57 -40.40
N LEU A 8 24.10 -8.11 -39.97
CA LEU A 8 24.66 -8.50 -38.66
C LEU A 8 24.10 -7.67 -37.50
N LEU A 9 23.73 -6.40 -37.75
CA LEU A 9 23.06 -5.53 -36.76
C LEU A 9 21.57 -5.86 -36.61
N ALA A 10 20.92 -6.37 -37.65
CA ALA A 10 19.54 -6.87 -37.56
C ALA A 10 19.46 -8.19 -36.76
N ALA A 11 20.52 -9.01 -36.77
CA ALA A 11 20.58 -10.27 -36.02
C ALA A 11 20.82 -10.07 -34.51
N LEU A 12 21.52 -9.02 -34.09
CA LEU A 12 21.68 -8.67 -32.66
C LEU A 12 20.43 -7.99 -32.06
N CYS A 13 19.69 -7.19 -32.85
CA CYS A 13 18.42 -6.62 -32.39
C CYS A 13 17.29 -7.66 -32.29
N LEU A 14 17.34 -8.75 -33.07
CA LEU A 14 16.36 -9.84 -32.95
C LEU A 14 16.64 -10.79 -31.79
N SER A 15 17.88 -10.90 -31.30
CA SER A 15 18.21 -11.76 -30.14
C SER A 15 17.75 -11.14 -28.81
N ILE A 16 17.75 -9.81 -28.69
CA ILE A 16 17.21 -9.10 -27.51
C ILE A 16 15.66 -9.13 -27.49
N LEU A 17 15.02 -9.26 -28.66
CA LEU A 17 13.56 -9.37 -28.76
C LEU A 17 13.02 -10.80 -28.54
N VAL A 18 13.86 -11.83 -28.67
CA VAL A 18 13.48 -13.23 -28.37
C VAL A 18 13.69 -13.58 -26.89
N GLU A 19 14.61 -12.92 -26.17
CA GLU A 19 14.77 -13.11 -24.72
C GLU A 19 13.70 -12.44 -23.85
N ASN A 20 12.87 -11.55 -24.42
CA ASN A 20 11.76 -10.93 -23.70
C ASN A 20 10.43 -11.71 -23.78
N GLN A 21 10.40 -12.86 -24.47
CA GLN A 21 9.25 -13.78 -24.42
C GLN A 21 9.32 -14.78 -23.24
N SER A 22 10.39 -14.76 -22.42
CA SER A 22 10.53 -15.64 -21.26
C SER A 22 9.94 -15.09 -19.95
N VAL A 23 9.52 -13.82 -19.89
CA VAL A 23 9.01 -13.23 -18.63
C VAL A 23 7.53 -13.57 -18.37
N VAL A 24 6.79 -13.94 -19.43
CA VAL A 24 5.39 -14.39 -19.31
C VAL A 24 5.29 -15.87 -18.88
N SER A 25 6.33 -16.68 -19.11
CA SER A 25 6.36 -18.08 -18.63
C SER A 25 6.85 -18.22 -17.18
N ALA A 26 7.59 -17.24 -16.65
CA ALA A 26 8.11 -17.24 -15.28
C ALA A 26 6.99 -17.20 -14.20
N PHE A 27 5.81 -16.66 -14.53
CA PHE A 27 4.64 -16.68 -13.65
C PHE A 27 3.99 -18.07 -13.51
N SER A 28 4.19 -18.97 -14.47
CA SER A 28 3.62 -20.33 -14.42
C SER A 28 4.51 -21.31 -13.66
N THR A 29 5.84 -21.20 -13.83
CA THR A 29 6.80 -22.14 -13.22
C THR A 29 7.03 -21.88 -11.73
N SER A 30 6.97 -20.61 -11.29
CA SER A 30 7.16 -20.26 -9.87
C SER A 30 6.02 -20.79 -8.97
N LYS A 31 4.81 -20.95 -9.53
CA LYS A 31 3.64 -21.46 -8.80
C LYS A 31 3.73 -22.98 -8.52
N LYS A 32 4.38 -23.73 -9.43
CA LYS A 32 4.63 -25.18 -9.25
C LYS A 32 5.72 -25.49 -8.22
N LEU A 33 6.68 -24.58 -8.00
CA LEU A 33 7.75 -24.76 -7.01
C LEU A 33 7.27 -24.53 -5.57
N SER A 34 6.35 -23.58 -5.34
CA SER A 34 5.79 -23.34 -4.01
C SER A 34 4.86 -24.47 -3.55
N GLU A 35 4.09 -25.07 -4.47
CA GLU A 35 3.18 -26.19 -4.15
C GLU A 35 3.94 -27.50 -3.86
N LEU A 36 5.14 -27.69 -4.43
CA LEU A 36 5.98 -28.87 -4.16
C LEU A 36 6.79 -28.78 -2.85
N GLN A 37 7.05 -27.58 -2.31
CA GLN A 37 7.74 -27.41 -1.04
C GLN A 37 6.82 -27.52 0.18
N GLN A 38 5.53 -27.20 0.05
CA GLN A 38 4.54 -27.36 1.13
C GLN A 38 4.12 -28.82 1.37
N HIS A 39 4.36 -29.73 0.41
CA HIS A 39 4.03 -31.15 0.56
C HIS A 39 5.18 -32.01 1.13
N ARG A 40 6.33 -31.41 1.48
CA ARG A 40 7.52 -32.14 1.96
C ARG A 40 7.89 -31.90 3.43
N ILE A 41 7.12 -31.08 4.16
CA ILE A 41 7.34 -30.81 5.59
C ILE A 41 6.13 -31.31 6.38
N GLY A 42 6.05 -32.62 6.50
CA GLY A 42 5.09 -33.29 7.37
C GLY A 42 5.60 -34.70 7.58
N VAL A 43 6.07 -34.98 8.81
CA VAL A 43 6.36 -36.29 9.43
C VAL A 43 7.72 -36.23 10.16
N HIS A 44 7.68 -35.91 11.46
CA HIS A 44 8.29 -36.69 12.56
C HIS A 44 8.32 -35.86 13.85
N ARG A 45 7.55 -36.27 14.87
CA ARG A 45 7.91 -36.00 16.27
C ARG A 45 7.51 -37.20 17.12
N GLN A 46 8.52 -37.93 17.58
CA GLN A 46 8.39 -39.02 18.55
C GLN A 46 8.42 -38.46 19.99
N ASN A 47 7.71 -39.19 20.85
CA ASN A 47 7.63 -39.07 22.29
C ASN A 47 8.98 -39.19 22.99
N VAL A 48 9.23 -38.37 24.01
CA VAL A 48 9.96 -38.77 25.23
C VAL A 48 9.35 -38.06 26.43
N ALA A 49 9.10 -38.83 27.49
CA ALA A 49 8.49 -38.41 28.74
C ALA A 49 9.54 -38.15 29.84
N PHE A 50 9.08 -37.41 30.87
CA PHE A 50 9.59 -37.29 32.25
C PHE A 50 10.89 -36.51 32.49
N VAL A 51 10.86 -35.47 33.33
CA VAL A 51 11.25 -35.50 34.77
C VAL A 51 10.64 -34.29 35.50
N HIS A 52 10.09 -34.51 36.71
CA HIS A 52 9.61 -33.50 37.65
C HIS A 52 10.73 -32.62 38.22
N SER A 53 10.51 -31.30 38.31
CA SER A 53 11.27 -30.42 39.19
C SER A 53 10.38 -29.29 39.70
N VAL A 54 10.18 -29.26 41.00
CA VAL A 54 9.35 -28.31 41.76
C VAL A 54 10.15 -27.03 42.02
N ARG A 55 9.58 -25.86 41.69
CA ARG A 55 10.04 -24.54 42.16
C ARG A 55 8.86 -23.61 42.47
N PRO A 56 9.04 -22.63 43.38
CA PRO A 56 7.97 -22.09 44.21
C PRO A 56 7.17 -20.95 43.55
N SER A 57 5.96 -20.78 44.06
CA SER A 57 4.90 -19.85 43.65
C SER A 57 5.26 -18.37 43.83
N LEU A 58 5.07 -17.60 42.76
CA LEU A 58 4.90 -16.14 42.79
C LEU A 58 3.42 -15.79 42.58
N PRO A 59 2.92 -14.68 43.15
CA PRO A 59 1.50 -14.36 43.15
C PRO A 59 0.99 -14.01 41.75
N SER A 60 -0.20 -14.53 41.44
CA SER A 60 -0.92 -14.37 40.17
C SER A 60 -1.20 -12.90 39.85
N LEU A 61 -0.52 -12.40 38.82
CA LEU A 61 -0.96 -11.21 38.09
C LEU A 61 -2.13 -11.64 37.21
N VAL A 62 -3.33 -11.12 37.49
CA VAL A 62 -4.51 -11.32 36.64
C VAL A 62 -4.28 -10.52 35.36
N ILE A 63 -3.69 -11.16 34.36
CA ILE A 63 -3.67 -10.67 32.99
C ILE A 63 -5.08 -10.93 32.46
N LEU A 64 -5.84 -9.85 32.29
CA LEU A 64 -7.09 -9.88 31.54
C LEU A 64 -6.73 -10.24 30.10
N SER A 65 -6.78 -11.53 29.77
CA SER A 65 -6.60 -12.02 28.41
C SER A 65 -7.79 -11.53 27.60
N ALA A 66 -7.63 -10.39 26.93
CA ALA A 66 -8.48 -10.07 25.78
C ALA A 66 -8.31 -11.21 24.78
N ALA A 67 -9.37 -11.98 24.56
CA ALA A 67 -9.37 -13.02 23.55
C ALA A 67 -9.05 -12.40 22.18
N PRO A 68 -8.29 -13.07 21.31
CA PRO A 68 -8.09 -12.60 19.95
C PRO A 68 -9.47 -12.63 19.26
N ALA A 69 -10.03 -11.46 18.98
CA ALA A 69 -11.21 -11.35 18.14
C ALA A 69 -10.76 -11.76 16.74
N THR A 70 -11.11 -12.97 16.35
CA THR A 70 -10.91 -13.48 15.00
C THR A 70 -11.50 -12.50 14.00
N ALA A 71 -10.71 -12.01 13.05
CA ALA A 71 -11.20 -11.29 11.88
C ALA A 71 -12.39 -12.04 11.28
N THR A 72 -13.60 -11.52 11.51
CA THR A 72 -14.84 -12.17 11.09
C THR A 72 -15.00 -11.97 9.60
N ALA A 73 -14.97 -13.07 8.84
CA ALA A 73 -15.47 -13.08 7.48
C ALA A 73 -16.87 -12.46 7.47
N GLY A 74 -17.05 -11.33 6.77
CA GLY A 74 -18.30 -10.57 6.74
C GLY A 74 -18.34 -9.24 7.51
N GLY A 75 -17.20 -8.72 7.96
CA GLY A 75 -17.09 -7.36 8.54
C GLY A 75 -17.35 -6.23 7.54
N PHE A 76 -17.54 -5.01 8.05
CA PHE A 76 -17.88 -3.79 7.28
C PHE A 76 -16.88 -3.53 6.14
N ILE A 77 -15.59 -3.78 6.38
CA ILE A 77 -14.54 -3.59 5.36
C ILE A 77 -14.75 -4.54 4.19
N GLU A 78 -15.01 -5.82 4.47
CA GLU A 78 -15.11 -6.86 3.44
C GLU A 78 -16.40 -6.79 2.63
N THR A 79 -17.48 -6.30 3.24
CA THR A 79 -18.82 -6.28 2.65
C THR A 79 -19.13 -4.95 1.95
N GLU A 80 -19.14 -3.86 2.70
CA GLU A 80 -19.64 -2.56 2.25
C GLU A 80 -18.52 -1.74 1.60
N LEU A 81 -17.43 -1.49 2.34
CA LEU A 81 -16.35 -0.61 1.90
C LEU A 81 -15.57 -1.17 0.71
N ARG A 82 -15.22 -2.48 0.74
CA ARG A 82 -14.55 -3.14 -0.39
C ARG A 82 -15.43 -3.12 -1.64
N GLY A 83 -16.74 -3.31 -1.51
CA GLY A 83 -17.66 -3.26 -2.63
C GLY A 83 -17.63 -1.91 -3.35
N ALA A 84 -17.62 -0.81 -2.58
CA ALA A 84 -17.48 0.54 -3.13
C ALA A 84 -16.11 0.77 -3.76
N ALA A 85 -15.03 0.35 -3.07
CA ALA A 85 -13.67 0.51 -3.56
C ALA A 85 -13.44 -0.26 -4.89
N MET A 86 -13.93 -1.49 -5.02
CA MET A 86 -13.71 -2.30 -6.22
C MET A 86 -14.42 -1.74 -7.46
N LYS A 87 -15.55 -1.04 -7.29
CA LYS A 87 -16.24 -0.34 -8.40
C LYS A 87 -15.38 0.76 -9.02
N LEU A 88 -14.50 1.36 -8.24
CA LEU A 88 -13.62 2.44 -8.67
C LEU A 88 -12.27 1.94 -9.15
N HIS A 89 -11.84 0.73 -8.76
CA HIS A 89 -10.61 0.17 -9.27
C HIS A 89 -10.69 -0.11 -10.76
N THR A 90 -9.59 0.15 -11.47
CA THR A 90 -9.46 -0.28 -12.85
C THR A 90 -9.13 -1.77 -12.94
N LYS A 91 -9.44 -2.42 -14.07
CA LYS A 91 -9.02 -3.82 -14.30
C LYS A 91 -7.50 -4.01 -14.23
N GLN A 92 -6.71 -2.96 -14.46
CA GLN A 92 -5.25 -3.05 -14.31
C GLN A 92 -4.82 -3.00 -12.84
N GLN A 93 -5.49 -2.20 -12.03
CA GLN A 93 -5.21 -2.10 -10.59
C GLN A 93 -5.74 -3.33 -9.82
N ALA A 94 -6.90 -3.87 -10.21
CA ALA A 94 -7.50 -5.07 -9.61
C ALA A 94 -7.99 -6.04 -10.70
N PRO A 95 -7.13 -6.95 -11.22
CA PRO A 95 -7.44 -7.82 -12.36
C PRO A 95 -8.66 -8.73 -12.19
N LYS A 96 -9.00 -9.09 -10.95
CA LYS A 96 -10.11 -9.99 -10.65
C LYS A 96 -11.44 -9.26 -10.40
N GLU A 97 -11.40 -8.00 -9.95
CA GLU A 97 -12.55 -7.34 -9.30
C GLU A 97 -12.78 -5.88 -9.77
N GLY A 98 -11.81 -5.26 -10.45
CA GLY A 98 -11.91 -3.86 -10.90
C GLY A 98 -12.92 -3.65 -12.03
N GLN A 99 -13.68 -2.57 -11.95
CA GLN A 99 -14.81 -2.28 -12.85
C GLN A 99 -14.59 -1.08 -13.77
N VAL A 100 -13.55 -0.26 -13.54
CA VAL A 100 -13.22 0.89 -14.40
C VAL A 100 -12.32 0.48 -15.58
N GLU A 101 -12.67 0.91 -16.78
CA GLU A 101 -11.82 0.77 -17.96
C GLU A 101 -10.97 2.03 -18.17
N VAL A 102 -9.64 1.86 -18.19
CA VAL A 102 -8.71 2.97 -18.41
C VAL A 102 -8.61 3.28 -19.89
N LYS A 103 -8.93 4.52 -20.28
CA LYS A 103 -8.50 5.04 -21.59
C LYS A 103 -6.98 5.14 -21.57
N LYS A 104 -6.29 4.39 -22.43
CA LYS A 104 -4.83 4.46 -22.55
C LYS A 104 -4.41 5.93 -22.70
N PRO A 105 -3.44 6.42 -21.92
CA PRO A 105 -2.95 7.78 -22.09
C PRO A 105 -2.51 7.97 -23.54
N ALA A 106 -2.85 9.12 -24.13
CA ALA A 106 -2.65 9.41 -25.55
C ALA A 106 -1.17 9.31 -25.97
N LYS A 107 -0.24 9.42 -25.02
CA LYS A 107 1.20 9.19 -25.21
C LYS A 107 1.77 8.41 -24.02
N PRO A 108 2.70 7.47 -24.24
CA PRO A 108 3.49 6.88 -23.15
C PRO A 108 4.24 7.98 -22.41
N TYR A 109 4.10 8.03 -21.09
CA TYR A 109 4.84 8.94 -20.22
C TYR A 109 5.84 8.14 -19.39
N THR A 110 7.05 8.66 -19.26
CA THR A 110 8.10 8.08 -18.40
C THR A 110 8.39 9.08 -17.29
N PRO A 111 8.05 8.76 -16.02
CA PRO A 111 8.35 9.63 -14.89
C PRO A 111 9.84 9.93 -14.78
N THR A 112 10.18 11.13 -14.34
CA THR A 112 11.53 11.53 -13.98
C THR A 112 11.76 11.43 -12.47
N ARG A 113 12.99 11.67 -12.03
CA ARG A 113 13.30 11.76 -10.59
C ARG A 113 12.64 12.99 -9.95
N ASP A 114 12.46 14.09 -10.68
CA ASP A 114 11.74 15.28 -10.18
C ASP A 114 10.26 14.97 -9.97
N ASP A 115 9.62 14.27 -10.91
CA ASP A 115 8.23 13.84 -10.78
C ASP A 115 8.05 12.91 -9.57
N TYR A 116 8.98 11.98 -9.39
CA TYR A 116 8.94 11.07 -8.26
C TYR A 116 9.21 11.78 -6.93
N LEU A 117 10.11 12.75 -6.90
CA LEU A 117 10.36 13.57 -5.71
C LEU A 117 9.13 14.41 -5.34
N ALA A 118 8.44 15.01 -6.31
CA ALA A 118 7.18 15.71 -6.08
C ALA A 118 6.09 14.77 -5.53
N PHE A 119 5.98 13.56 -6.08
CA PHE A 119 5.10 12.52 -5.55
C PHE A 119 5.41 12.19 -4.08
N LEU A 120 6.69 12.04 -3.70
CA LEU A 120 7.09 11.74 -2.33
C LEU A 120 6.78 12.91 -1.37
N VAL A 121 7.04 14.14 -1.79
CA VAL A 121 6.75 15.36 -1.00
C VAL A 121 5.26 15.51 -0.74
N ASP A 122 4.42 15.38 -1.77
CA ASP A 122 2.96 15.49 -1.62
C ASP A 122 2.39 14.31 -0.83
N SER A 123 2.91 13.09 -1.03
CA SER A 123 2.54 11.94 -0.22
C SER A 123 2.85 12.18 1.26
N LYS A 124 4.05 12.70 1.57
CA LYS A 124 4.46 13.02 2.95
C LYS A 124 3.49 13.99 3.59
N HIS A 125 3.14 15.07 2.89
CA HIS A 125 2.23 16.08 3.42
C HIS A 125 0.84 15.53 3.77
N VAL A 126 0.35 14.54 3.01
CA VAL A 126 -0.91 13.87 3.29
C VAL A 126 -0.81 12.88 4.46
N TYR A 127 0.29 12.11 4.55
CA TYR A 127 0.53 11.26 5.73
C TYR A 127 0.68 12.09 7.00
N GLU A 128 1.39 13.22 6.96
CA GLU A 128 1.46 14.17 8.07
C GLU A 128 0.07 14.61 8.51
N ALA A 129 -0.80 15.01 7.57
CA ALA A 129 -2.16 15.39 7.91
C ALA A 129 -2.96 14.27 8.60
N LEU A 130 -2.88 13.03 8.09
CA LEU A 130 -3.55 11.89 8.71
C LEU A 130 -3.00 11.57 10.10
N GLU A 131 -1.67 11.58 10.26
CA GLU A 131 -0.99 11.29 11.52
C GLU A 131 -1.30 12.38 12.56
N ASP A 132 -1.29 13.66 12.18
CA ASP A 132 -1.69 14.78 13.04
C ASP A 132 -3.15 14.64 13.51
N ILE A 133 -4.09 14.40 12.59
CA ILE A 133 -5.52 14.23 12.92
C ILE A 133 -5.73 13.08 13.93
N VAL A 134 -5.04 11.95 13.74
CA VAL A 134 -5.12 10.79 14.64
C VAL A 134 -4.49 11.10 16.01
N ASN A 135 -3.40 11.85 16.03
CA ASN A 135 -2.75 12.24 17.29
C ASN A 135 -3.59 13.27 18.07
N GLU A 136 -4.30 14.15 17.41
CA GLU A 136 -5.11 15.21 18.04
C GLU A 136 -6.52 14.76 18.46
N ASN A 137 -7.02 13.64 17.93
CA ASN A 137 -8.37 13.16 18.19
C ASN A 137 -8.38 11.91 19.09
N GLU A 138 -8.91 12.06 20.31
CA GLU A 138 -9.00 10.95 21.28
C GLU A 138 -9.86 9.78 20.80
N ALA A 139 -10.88 10.01 19.96
CA ALA A 139 -11.67 8.92 19.40
C ALA A 139 -10.88 8.04 18.42
N LEU A 140 -9.71 8.50 17.97
CA LEU A 140 -8.82 7.80 17.05
C LEU A 140 -7.57 7.22 17.74
N GLU A 141 -7.51 7.22 19.08
CA GLU A 141 -6.30 6.82 19.82
C GLU A 141 -5.77 5.43 19.44
N MET A 142 -6.67 4.51 19.07
CA MET A 142 -6.32 3.14 18.67
C MET A 142 -5.57 3.06 17.33
N PHE A 143 -5.54 4.15 16.57
CA PHE A 143 -4.82 4.29 15.32
C PHE A 143 -3.48 5.01 15.47
N ARG A 144 -3.07 5.37 16.69
CA ARG A 144 -1.74 5.91 16.97
C ARG A 144 -0.71 4.78 17.02
N ASN A 145 0.46 4.97 16.43
CA ASN A 145 1.60 4.04 16.48
C ASN A 145 1.25 2.62 16.01
N THR A 146 0.49 2.52 14.92
CA THR A 146 0.04 1.25 14.34
C THR A 146 1.17 0.50 13.63
N GLY A 147 2.23 1.21 13.24
CA GLY A 147 3.29 0.76 12.35
C GLY A 147 3.00 1.04 10.88
N LEU A 148 1.86 1.66 10.54
CA LEU A 148 1.55 2.08 9.18
C LEU A 148 2.04 3.49 8.85
N GLU A 149 2.35 4.32 9.84
CA GLU A 149 2.81 5.71 9.73
C GLU A 149 3.99 5.82 8.76
N ARG A 150 3.98 6.82 7.87
CA ARG A 150 4.92 6.95 6.74
C ARG A 150 5.72 8.24 6.73
N THR A 151 5.36 9.24 7.53
CA THR A 151 6.00 10.56 7.52
C THR A 151 7.52 10.49 7.65
N GLU A 152 8.04 9.78 8.65
CA GLU A 152 9.48 9.68 8.92
C GLU A 152 10.24 8.95 7.79
N ALA A 153 9.65 7.86 7.28
CA ALA A 153 10.22 7.10 6.18
C ALA A 153 10.30 7.95 4.90
N LEU A 154 9.25 8.73 4.63
CA LEU A 154 9.20 9.65 3.49
C LEU A 154 10.21 10.79 3.63
N GLU A 155 10.39 11.38 4.81
CA GLU A 155 11.40 12.41 5.02
C GLU A 155 12.81 11.85 4.73
N THR A 156 13.11 10.66 5.26
CA THR A 156 14.38 9.96 5.00
C THR A 156 14.62 9.77 3.50
N ASP A 157 13.60 9.36 2.75
CA ASP A 157 13.70 9.14 1.31
C ASP A 157 13.80 10.44 0.51
N ILE A 158 13.10 11.51 0.92
CA ILE A 158 13.18 12.84 0.30
C ILE A 158 14.60 13.41 0.47
N GLU A 159 15.17 13.33 1.68
CA GLU A 159 16.55 13.74 1.95
C GLU A 159 17.55 12.94 1.11
N PHE A 160 17.36 11.62 1.03
CA PHE A 160 18.15 10.75 0.17
C PHE A 160 18.09 11.20 -1.30
N MET A 161 16.89 11.44 -1.84
CA MET A 161 16.71 11.84 -3.24
C MET A 161 17.39 13.17 -3.56
N VAL A 162 17.24 14.16 -2.68
CA VAL A 162 17.89 15.47 -2.79
C VAL A 162 19.41 15.33 -2.80
N LYS A 163 19.97 14.55 -1.87
CA LYS A 163 21.41 14.40 -1.72
C LYS A 163 22.04 13.54 -2.81
N GLU A 164 21.49 12.37 -3.09
CA GLU A 164 22.07 11.38 -3.99
C GLU A 164 22.04 11.84 -5.44
N TYR A 165 20.95 12.49 -5.85
CA TYR A 165 20.74 12.89 -7.23
C TYR A 165 20.89 14.40 -7.47
N GLY A 166 21.28 15.17 -6.45
CA GLY A 166 21.48 16.62 -6.55
C GLY A 166 20.19 17.38 -6.90
N LEU A 167 19.05 16.87 -6.46
CA LEU A 167 17.74 17.48 -6.72
C LEU A 167 17.47 18.61 -5.74
N SER A 168 16.57 19.52 -6.10
CA SER A 168 16.02 20.50 -5.15
C SER A 168 14.71 19.96 -4.58
N ARG A 169 14.54 20.00 -3.26
CA ARG A 169 13.25 19.68 -2.63
C ARG A 169 12.19 20.66 -3.16
N PRO A 170 11.14 20.19 -3.85
CA PRO A 170 10.06 21.07 -4.25
C PRO A 170 9.24 21.49 -3.03
N GLU A 171 8.57 22.63 -3.14
CA GLU A 171 7.46 22.96 -2.25
C GLU A 171 6.33 21.92 -2.40
N VAL A 172 5.48 21.81 -1.38
CA VAL A 172 4.28 20.96 -1.46
C VAL A 172 3.41 21.45 -2.63
N GLY A 173 3.05 20.53 -3.51
CA GLY A 173 2.21 20.75 -4.67
C GLY A 173 0.74 20.90 -4.32
N GLU A 174 -0.04 21.33 -5.31
CA GLU A 174 -1.49 21.55 -5.13
C GLU A 174 -2.26 20.26 -4.88
N PHE A 175 -1.79 19.10 -5.36
CA PHE A 175 -2.44 17.82 -5.11
C PHE A 175 -2.34 17.41 -3.64
N GLY A 176 -1.13 17.47 -3.07
CA GLY A 176 -0.88 17.21 -1.66
C GLY A 176 -1.62 18.20 -0.77
N LYS A 177 -1.55 19.51 -1.06
CA LYS A 177 -2.29 20.54 -0.31
C LYS A 177 -3.80 20.32 -0.34
N THR A 178 -4.37 20.11 -1.53
CA THR A 178 -5.82 19.93 -1.69
C THR A 178 -6.30 18.74 -0.88
N TYR A 179 -5.61 17.60 -0.99
CA TYR A 179 -6.06 16.40 -0.31
C TYR A 179 -5.84 16.48 1.22
N ALA A 180 -4.71 17.01 1.67
CA ALA A 180 -4.46 17.23 3.09
C ALA A 180 -5.44 18.25 3.70
N THR A 181 -5.87 19.26 2.95
CA THR A 181 -6.91 20.21 3.38
C THR A 181 -8.25 19.52 3.53
N GLN A 182 -8.67 18.73 2.53
CA GLN A 182 -9.92 17.97 2.60
C GLN A 182 -9.98 17.07 3.83
N LEU A 183 -8.89 16.36 4.15
CA LEU A 183 -8.83 15.48 5.33
C LEU A 183 -9.01 16.27 6.64
N ARG A 184 -8.40 17.44 6.74
CA ARG A 184 -8.53 18.33 7.90
C ARG A 184 -9.94 18.91 8.01
N GLU A 185 -10.57 19.25 6.89
CA GLU A 185 -11.97 19.72 6.85
C GLU A 185 -12.93 18.62 7.34
N ILE A 186 -12.81 17.39 6.84
CA ILE A 186 -13.60 16.23 7.30
C ILE A 186 -13.43 16.01 8.81
N ALA A 187 -12.19 16.11 9.30
CA ALA A 187 -11.89 15.97 10.72
C ALA A 187 -12.50 17.12 11.56
N ALA A 188 -12.43 18.36 11.07
CA ALA A 188 -13.01 19.54 11.72
C ALA A 188 -14.54 19.49 11.77
N ASP A 189 -15.18 18.94 10.73
CA ASP A 189 -16.62 18.71 10.67
C ASP A 189 -17.07 17.55 11.58
N GLY A 190 -16.13 16.79 12.15
CA GLY A 190 -16.38 15.73 13.12
C GLY A 190 -16.83 14.40 12.50
N SER A 191 -16.75 14.24 11.18
CA SER A 191 -17.17 13.02 10.48
C SER A 191 -16.09 11.93 10.55
N ILE A 192 -15.97 11.27 11.71
CA ILE A 192 -15.04 10.15 11.92
C ILE A 192 -15.26 9.01 10.89
N PRO A 193 -16.50 8.57 10.58
CA PRO A 193 -16.70 7.48 9.62
C PRO A 193 -16.16 7.80 8.22
N GLU A 194 -16.39 9.01 7.73
CA GLU A 194 -15.84 9.48 6.45
C GLU A 194 -14.32 9.57 6.48
N LEU A 195 -13.75 10.16 7.54
CA LEU A 195 -12.30 10.21 7.72
C LEU A 195 -11.68 8.80 7.69
N MET A 196 -12.32 7.82 8.34
CA MET A 196 -11.84 6.45 8.36
C MET A 196 -11.92 5.76 6.99
N CYS A 197 -12.83 6.18 6.10
CA CYS A 197 -12.81 5.76 4.71
C CYS A 197 -11.53 6.20 4.01
N HIS A 198 -11.17 7.48 4.17
CA HIS A 198 -9.94 8.04 3.59
C HIS A 198 -8.69 7.39 4.18
N TYR A 199 -8.62 7.27 5.51
CA TYR A 199 -7.54 6.60 6.21
C TYR A 199 -7.33 5.18 5.67
N TYR A 200 -8.40 4.37 5.63
CA TYR A 200 -8.34 3.01 5.13
C TYR A 200 -7.86 2.98 3.68
N ASN A 201 -8.50 3.72 2.78
CA ASN A 201 -8.17 3.64 1.36
C ASN A 201 -6.75 4.14 1.07
N PHE A 202 -6.29 5.20 1.71
CA PHE A 202 -4.96 5.76 1.46
C PHE A 202 -3.84 4.84 1.98
N TYR A 203 -3.89 4.43 3.25
CA TYR A 203 -2.90 3.52 3.83
C TYR A 203 -2.91 2.15 3.13
N PHE A 204 -4.09 1.54 2.94
CA PHE A 204 -4.13 0.19 2.38
C PHE A 204 -3.82 0.16 0.88
N ALA A 205 -4.12 1.22 0.12
CA ALA A 205 -3.65 1.33 -1.26
C ALA A 205 -2.11 1.30 -1.34
N HIS A 206 -1.42 1.98 -0.43
CA HIS A 206 0.04 1.97 -0.36
C HIS A 206 0.61 0.58 -0.08
N THR A 207 0.05 -0.12 0.91
CA THR A 207 0.49 -1.49 1.28
C THR A 207 0.23 -2.56 0.20
N ALA A 208 -0.59 -2.23 -0.81
CA ALA A 208 -0.94 -3.10 -1.92
C ALA A 208 -0.36 -2.58 -3.26
N GLY A 209 -1.10 -1.72 -3.95
CA GLY A 209 -0.72 -1.16 -5.25
C GLY A 209 0.52 -0.27 -5.16
N GLY A 210 0.66 0.50 -4.07
CA GLY A 210 1.82 1.39 -3.84
C GLY A 210 3.14 0.64 -3.85
N ARG A 211 3.21 -0.58 -3.31
CA ARG A 211 4.41 -1.43 -3.37
C ARG A 211 4.83 -1.78 -4.80
N MET A 212 3.87 -2.00 -5.69
CA MET A 212 4.14 -2.28 -7.10
C MET A 212 4.66 -1.02 -7.82
N ILE A 213 4.07 0.14 -7.53
CA ILE A 213 4.55 1.45 -8.01
C ILE A 213 5.98 1.69 -7.52
N GLY A 214 6.25 1.49 -6.23
CA GLY A 214 7.59 1.64 -5.64
C GLY A 214 8.63 0.73 -6.30
N LYS A 215 8.29 -0.53 -6.56
CA LYS A 215 9.17 -1.45 -7.30
C LYS A 215 9.47 -0.96 -8.73
N GLN A 216 8.46 -0.42 -9.41
CA GLN A 216 8.63 0.13 -10.76
C GLN A 216 9.52 1.38 -10.75
N MET A 217 9.27 2.33 -9.85
CA MET A 217 10.08 3.56 -9.72
C MET A 217 11.51 3.24 -9.30
N SER A 218 11.69 2.30 -8.39
CA SER A 218 12.99 1.77 -7.99
C SER A 218 13.79 1.24 -9.17
N ALA A 219 13.17 0.40 -10.01
CA ALA A 219 13.82 -0.16 -11.20
C ALA A 219 14.12 0.89 -12.28
N LEU A 220 13.21 1.87 -12.45
CA LEU A 220 13.30 2.89 -13.49
C LEU A 220 14.28 4.01 -13.14
N LEU A 221 14.30 4.45 -11.88
CA LEU A 221 14.91 5.72 -11.46
C LEU A 221 16.04 5.57 -10.44
N LEU A 222 16.05 4.48 -9.67
CA LEU A 222 16.85 4.38 -8.43
C LEU A 222 17.80 3.18 -8.39
N GLU A 223 18.19 2.64 -9.55
CA GLU A 223 19.12 1.50 -9.64
C GLU A 223 18.69 0.29 -8.79
N LYS A 224 17.36 0.08 -8.71
CA LYS A 224 16.72 -0.98 -7.90
C LYS A 224 16.86 -0.80 -6.38
N LYS A 225 17.25 0.38 -5.89
CA LYS A 225 17.19 0.72 -4.46
C LYS A 225 15.74 0.76 -3.99
N THR A 226 15.44 0.04 -2.92
CA THR A 226 14.14 0.12 -2.25
C THR A 226 14.19 1.22 -1.19
N LEU A 227 13.31 2.21 -1.35
CA LEU A 227 13.10 3.32 -0.42
C LEU A 227 12.44 2.86 0.89
N GLU A 228 12.65 3.60 1.97
CA GLU A 228 12.11 3.31 3.31
C GLU A 228 10.57 3.39 3.34
N PHE A 229 9.98 4.25 2.52
CA PHE A 229 8.54 4.41 2.34
C PHE A 229 7.82 3.07 2.06
N TYR A 230 8.52 2.10 1.43
CA TYR A 230 8.00 0.77 1.11
C TYR A 230 8.50 -0.35 2.03
N LYS A 231 9.08 0.00 3.18
CA LYS A 231 9.55 -0.94 4.20
C LYS A 231 8.79 -0.71 5.51
N TRP A 232 8.56 -1.78 6.25
CA TRP A 232 7.87 -1.74 7.53
C TRP A 232 8.71 -2.46 8.57
N ASP A 233 8.66 -1.98 9.80
CA ASP A 233 9.23 -2.70 10.93
C ASP A 233 8.26 -3.78 11.40
N GLY A 234 8.58 -5.04 11.11
CA GLY A 234 7.73 -6.20 11.38
C GLY A 234 6.95 -6.74 10.17
N ASP A 235 6.08 -7.72 10.43
CA ASP A 235 5.28 -8.36 9.39
C ASP A 235 4.11 -7.46 8.97
N LEU A 236 4.15 -6.96 7.72
CA LEU A 236 3.12 -6.09 7.16
C LEU A 236 1.72 -6.72 7.18
N ASN A 237 1.58 -8.04 7.02
CA ASN A 237 0.27 -8.68 7.08
C ASN A 237 -0.29 -8.69 8.50
N GLU A 238 0.55 -8.88 9.51
CA GLU A 238 0.14 -8.77 10.91
C GLU A 238 -0.26 -7.33 11.25
N ILE A 239 0.53 -6.34 10.82
CA ILE A 239 0.22 -4.91 11.00
C ILE A 239 -1.14 -4.57 10.38
N LYS A 240 -1.34 -4.92 9.10
CA LYS A 240 -2.62 -4.71 8.39
C LYS A 240 -3.79 -5.43 9.07
N GLY A 241 -3.56 -6.63 9.60
CA GLY A 241 -4.56 -7.41 10.33
C GLY A 241 -5.08 -6.62 11.54
N ARG A 242 -4.17 -6.18 12.42
CA ARG A 242 -4.50 -5.42 13.62
C ARG A 242 -5.22 -4.09 13.32
N VAL A 243 -4.77 -3.37 12.29
CA VAL A 243 -5.42 -2.10 11.90
C VAL A 243 -6.82 -2.36 11.34
N LYS A 244 -7.02 -3.41 10.53
CA LYS A 244 -8.36 -3.79 10.08
C LYS A 244 -9.28 -4.18 11.22
N GLU A 245 -8.79 -4.96 12.18
CA GLU A 245 -9.55 -5.33 13.38
C GLU A 245 -9.98 -4.08 14.17
N SER A 246 -9.12 -3.08 14.27
CA SER A 246 -9.43 -1.80 14.92
C SER A 246 -10.51 -1.01 14.17
N ILE A 247 -10.44 -0.95 12.84
CA ILE A 247 -11.47 -0.32 12.00
C ILE A 247 -12.81 -1.07 12.13
N GLU A 248 -12.80 -2.40 12.11
CA GLU A 248 -14.01 -3.22 12.28
C GLU A 248 -14.64 -3.02 13.66
N ALA A 249 -13.82 -2.96 14.72
CA ALA A 249 -14.31 -2.68 16.07
C ALA A 249 -14.97 -1.30 16.18
N MET A 250 -14.38 -0.28 15.55
CA MET A 250 -14.96 1.06 15.48
C MET A 250 -16.26 1.06 14.66
N ALA A 251 -16.25 0.48 13.47
CA ALA A 251 -17.40 0.43 12.57
C ALA A 251 -18.58 -0.38 13.12
N ALA A 252 -18.33 -1.33 14.02
CA ALA A 252 -19.37 -2.07 14.72
C ALA A 252 -20.22 -1.18 15.65
N THR A 253 -19.70 -0.01 16.06
CA THR A 253 -20.42 0.96 16.91
C THR A 253 -21.21 1.99 16.10
N TRP A 254 -20.96 2.10 14.80
CA TRP A 254 -21.61 3.06 13.92
C TRP A 254 -23.05 2.68 13.64
N SER A 255 -23.90 3.70 13.58
CA SER A 255 -25.20 3.67 12.92
C SER A 255 -25.07 3.36 11.42
N GLN A 256 -26.18 3.02 10.78
CA GLN A 256 -26.17 2.82 9.32
C GLN A 256 -25.83 4.12 8.57
N GLU A 257 -26.30 5.28 9.04
CA GLU A 257 -25.99 6.58 8.43
C GLU A 257 -24.49 6.88 8.45
N GLU A 258 -23.81 6.56 9.55
CA GLU A 258 -22.35 6.70 9.69
C GLU A 258 -21.59 5.73 8.77
N LYS A 259 -22.05 4.47 8.66
CA LYS A 259 -21.49 3.52 7.69
C LYS A 259 -21.66 3.99 6.25
N ASP A 260 -22.84 4.54 5.93
CA ASP A 260 -23.14 5.08 4.60
C ASP A 260 -22.25 6.30 4.31
N ALA A 261 -22.00 7.17 5.30
CA ALA A 261 -21.07 8.29 5.17
C ALA A 261 -19.62 7.82 4.89
N CYS A 262 -19.16 6.79 5.60
CA CYS A 262 -17.87 6.14 5.30
C CYS A 262 -17.83 5.65 3.85
N VAL A 263 -18.84 4.89 3.42
CA VAL A 263 -18.90 4.36 2.04
C VAL A 263 -18.96 5.49 0.99
N ALA A 264 -19.70 6.56 1.26
CA ALA A 264 -19.84 7.71 0.35
C ALA A 264 -18.50 8.42 0.10
N GLY A 265 -17.62 8.52 1.10
CA GLY A 265 -16.28 9.11 0.97
C GLY A 265 -15.32 8.35 0.05
N THR A 266 -15.66 7.12 -0.37
CA THR A 266 -14.73 6.27 -1.15
C THR A 266 -14.30 6.92 -2.46
N ALA A 267 -15.21 7.58 -3.19
CA ALA A 267 -14.87 8.22 -4.46
C ALA A 267 -13.85 9.35 -4.29
N ASP A 268 -13.99 10.13 -3.23
CA ASP A 268 -13.13 11.25 -2.94
C ASP A 268 -11.77 10.79 -2.42
N ALA A 269 -11.71 9.70 -1.64
CA ALA A 269 -10.45 9.07 -1.24
C ALA A 269 -9.64 8.58 -2.46
N PHE A 270 -10.32 8.02 -3.46
CA PHE A 270 -9.69 7.58 -4.71
C PHE A 270 -9.19 8.76 -5.55
N ARG A 271 -9.98 9.84 -5.61
CA ARG A 271 -9.56 11.08 -6.29
C ARG A 271 -8.33 11.68 -5.63
N GLY A 272 -8.32 11.79 -4.30
CA GLY A 272 -7.19 12.29 -3.52
C GLY A 272 -5.89 11.53 -3.80
N GLY A 273 -5.91 10.21 -3.65
CA GLY A 273 -4.76 9.37 -4.00
C GLY A 273 -4.42 9.38 -5.50
N GLY A 274 -5.42 9.46 -6.37
CA GLY A 274 -5.27 9.53 -7.83
C GLY A 274 -4.54 10.79 -8.29
N MET A 275 -4.88 11.95 -7.71
CA MET A 275 -4.23 13.23 -7.98
C MET A 275 -2.73 13.17 -7.67
N ILE A 276 -2.33 12.62 -6.53
CA ILE A 276 -0.91 12.47 -6.18
C ILE A 276 -0.21 11.51 -7.15
N ASN A 277 -0.86 10.41 -7.54
CA ASN A 277 -0.31 9.50 -8.54
C ASN A 277 -0.15 10.13 -9.94
N ALA A 278 -0.80 11.26 -10.22
CA ALA A 278 -0.73 11.94 -11.51
C ALA A 278 0.68 12.42 -11.87
N TYR A 279 1.54 12.67 -10.87
CA TYR A 279 2.97 12.94 -11.10
C TYR A 279 3.64 11.78 -11.87
N LEU A 280 3.20 10.54 -11.63
CA LEU A 280 3.82 9.34 -12.21
C LEU A 280 3.23 8.94 -13.57
N SER A 281 2.33 9.75 -14.11
CA SER A 281 1.57 9.45 -15.34
C SER A 281 1.44 10.64 -16.29
N GLY A 282 2.21 11.72 -16.07
CA GLY A 282 2.22 12.90 -16.92
C GLY A 282 0.98 13.76 -16.74
N GLY A 283 0.45 13.81 -15.52
CA GLY A 283 -0.76 14.56 -15.17
C GLY A 283 -2.08 13.82 -15.36
N ALA A 284 -2.04 12.53 -15.71
CA ALA A 284 -3.25 11.72 -15.93
C ALA A 284 -3.63 10.91 -14.68
N SER A 285 -4.72 11.27 -14.01
CA SER A 285 -5.33 10.41 -12.98
C SER A 285 -6.41 9.50 -13.60
N PRO A 286 -6.49 8.21 -13.23
CA PRO A 286 -7.61 7.35 -13.61
C PRO A 286 -8.90 7.66 -12.83
N HIS A 287 -8.80 8.49 -11.77
CA HIS A 287 -9.88 8.85 -10.83
C HIS A 287 -10.06 10.36 -10.75
#